data_AF-A0ABD4SUU0-F1
#
_entry.id   AF-A0ABD4SUU0-F1
#
_cell.length_a   1.000
_cell.length_b   1.000
_cell.length_c   1.000
_cell.angle_alpha   90.00
_cell.angle_beta   90.00
_cell.angle_gamma   90.00
#
_symmetry.space_group_name_H-M   'P 1'
#
loop_
_entity.id
_entity.type
_entity.pdbx_description
1 polymer ?
#
loop_
_entity_poly.entity_id
_entity_poly.type
_entity_poly.pdbx_seq_one_letter_code
_entity_poly.pdbx_strand_id
1 'polypeptide(L)'
;MGVVAYQFPEQVLPYGRPTAPTTCTYSSAPFNLEQALLLEHTHALLFQVGTLSDARFVLLTAHIGEPRSQLDREGYSTAKESSEKQARALAAQWGKFLLDPQAPYDADALTETVDPLFDALSRLGAGAIDLRGLSPERANGVHLAVVLRATFSTRELTPGWDEALEVARKALQRDHLDETDALVGMI
;
A
#
# COMPACT_ATOMS: atom_id res chain seq x y z
N MET A 1 48.84 -7.54 26.51
CA MET A 1 47.56 -7.07 25.96
C MET A 1 46.50 -8.09 26.36
N GLY A 2 45.56 -7.69 27.22
CA GLY A 2 44.58 -8.61 27.82
C GLY A 2 43.35 -8.80 26.92
N VAL A 3 42.99 -10.05 26.66
CA VAL A 3 41.81 -10.43 25.88
C VAL A 3 40.64 -10.56 26.86
N VAL A 4 39.63 -9.70 26.71
CA VAL A 4 38.38 -9.76 27.50
C VAL A 4 37.42 -10.71 26.78
N ALA A 5 37.21 -11.89 27.35
CA ALA A 5 36.21 -12.84 26.88
C ALA A 5 34.84 -12.47 27.47
N TYR A 6 33.85 -12.21 26.61
CA TYR A 6 32.46 -12.00 27.02
C TYR A 6 31.73 -13.35 27.03
N GLN A 7 31.26 -13.74 28.20
CA GLN A 7 30.47 -14.94 28.44
C GLN A 7 28.98 -14.56 28.43
N PHE A 8 28.27 -14.97 27.38
CA PHE A 8 26.82 -14.79 27.30
C PHE A 8 26.11 -15.84 28.18
N PRO A 9 25.13 -15.45 29.01
CA PRO A 9 24.31 -16.41 29.74
C PRO A 9 23.30 -17.07 28.79
N GLU A 10 23.34 -18.40 28.71
CA GLU A 10 22.29 -19.22 28.11
C GLU A 10 20.97 -19.01 28.88
N GLN A 11 20.01 -18.34 28.26
CA GLN A 11 18.63 -18.35 28.73
C GLN A 11 17.95 -19.62 28.24
N VAL A 12 17.80 -20.58 29.15
CA VAL A 12 16.99 -21.78 28.96
C VAL A 12 15.52 -21.38 29.01
N LEU A 13 14.84 -21.39 27.86
CA LEU A 13 13.39 -21.24 27.79
C LEU A 13 12.70 -22.50 28.33
N PRO A 14 11.70 -22.39 29.24
CA PRO A 14 10.94 -23.53 29.71
C PRO A 14 9.95 -23.98 28.63
N TYR A 15 10.19 -25.17 28.06
CA TYR A 15 9.21 -25.89 27.25
C TYR A 15 7.99 -26.25 28.09
N GLY A 16 6.89 -25.52 27.88
CA GLY A 16 5.57 -25.87 28.38
C GLY A 16 5.01 -27.10 27.66
N ARG A 17 4.49 -28.06 28.43
CA ARG A 17 3.84 -29.30 27.93
C ARG A 17 2.61 -28.98 27.06
N PRO A 18 2.33 -29.78 26.01
CA PRO A 18 1.06 -29.72 25.30
C PRO A 18 -0.08 -30.24 26.18
N THR A 19 -1.08 -29.39 26.43
CA THR A 19 -2.37 -29.80 26.99
C THR A 19 -3.27 -30.37 25.88
N ALA A 20 -4.10 -31.34 26.28
CA ALA A 20 -4.91 -32.22 25.45
C ALA A 20 -5.85 -31.52 24.44
N PRO A 21 -6.29 -32.22 23.38
CA PRO A 21 -7.22 -31.69 22.38
C PRO A 21 -8.61 -31.42 22.98
N THR A 22 -9.04 -30.16 22.93
CA THR A 22 -10.40 -29.74 23.23
C THR A 22 -11.33 -30.25 22.13
N THR A 23 -12.26 -31.14 22.48
CA THR A 23 -13.34 -31.59 21.60
C THR A 23 -14.33 -30.43 21.40
N CYS A 24 -14.36 -29.85 20.21
CA CYS A 24 -15.37 -28.87 19.83
C CYS A 24 -16.68 -29.59 19.48
N THR A 25 -17.67 -29.51 20.36
CA THR A 25 -19.05 -29.92 20.08
C THR A 25 -19.70 -28.88 19.17
N TYR A 26 -19.95 -29.26 17.92
CA TYR A 26 -20.65 -28.44 16.93
C TYR A 26 -22.15 -28.40 17.28
N SER A 27 -22.62 -27.26 17.79
CA SER A 27 -24.04 -27.00 18.06
C SER A 27 -24.73 -26.52 16.79
N SER A 28 -25.49 -27.41 16.16
CA SER A 28 -26.35 -27.10 15.02
C SER A 28 -27.63 -26.40 15.50
N ALA A 29 -27.56 -25.09 15.72
CA ALA A 29 -28.76 -24.26 15.84
C ALA A 29 -29.28 -23.91 14.43
N PRO A 30 -30.58 -24.05 14.13
CA PRO A 30 -31.14 -23.67 12.84
C PRO A 30 -31.05 -22.15 12.66
N PHE A 31 -30.34 -21.75 11.61
CA PHE A 31 -30.19 -20.35 11.18
C PHE A 31 -31.55 -19.84 10.70
N ASN A 32 -32.09 -18.84 11.40
CA ASN A 32 -33.42 -18.30 11.13
C ASN A 32 -33.33 -17.26 9.99
N LEU A 33 -33.95 -17.56 8.85
CA LEU A 33 -33.86 -16.77 7.60
C LEU A 33 -34.52 -15.38 7.66
N GLU A 34 -35.23 -15.05 8.74
CA GLU A 34 -35.88 -13.73 8.88
C GLU A 34 -34.95 -12.61 9.38
N GLN A 35 -33.74 -12.89 9.86
CA GLN A 35 -32.79 -11.84 10.27
C GLN A 35 -31.91 -11.29 9.14
N ALA A 36 -32.02 -11.83 7.92
CA ALA A 36 -31.19 -11.41 6.78
C ALA A 36 -31.69 -10.14 6.05
N LEU A 37 -32.91 -9.65 6.33
CA LEU A 37 -33.52 -8.53 5.61
C LEU A 37 -33.42 -7.16 6.32
N LEU A 38 -32.76 -7.07 7.48
CA LEU A 38 -32.61 -5.83 8.25
C LEU A 38 -31.21 -5.21 8.23
N LEU A 39 -30.31 -5.72 7.37
CA LEU A 39 -28.93 -5.25 7.24
C LEU A 39 -28.56 -4.80 5.81
N GLU A 40 -29.54 -4.47 4.96
CA GLU A 40 -29.31 -3.85 3.64
C GLU A 40 -29.27 -2.30 3.70
N HIS A 41 -28.71 -1.71 4.76
CA HIS A 41 -28.54 -0.24 4.87
C HIS A 41 -27.11 0.17 5.23
N THR A 42 -26.11 -0.65 4.88
CA THR A 42 -24.70 -0.32 5.12
C THR A 42 -24.01 0.26 3.89
N HIS A 43 -23.84 1.59 3.95
CA HIS A 43 -22.68 2.35 3.53
C HIS A 43 -22.22 2.21 2.07
N ALA A 44 -22.82 3.04 1.21
CA ALA A 44 -22.20 3.41 -0.06
C ALA A 44 -20.93 4.25 0.20
N LEU A 45 -19.75 3.64 0.08
CA LEU A 45 -18.48 4.37 -0.03
C LEU A 45 -18.46 5.13 -1.36
N LEU A 46 -18.65 6.45 -1.31
CA LEU A 46 -18.53 7.32 -2.47
C LEU A 46 -17.05 7.54 -2.81
N PHE A 47 -16.57 6.87 -3.86
CA PHE A 47 -15.27 7.14 -4.46
C PHE A 47 -15.36 8.37 -5.38
N GLN A 48 -14.74 9.48 -4.99
CA GLN A 48 -14.49 10.60 -5.93
C GLN A 48 -13.16 10.36 -6.65
N VAL A 49 -13.25 10.07 -7.96
CA VAL A 49 -12.08 9.92 -8.84
C VAL A 49 -11.81 11.25 -9.52
N GLY A 50 -10.69 11.90 -9.18
CA GLY A 50 -10.15 13.04 -9.92
C GLY A 50 -9.11 12.59 -10.94
N THR A 51 -9.15 13.15 -12.16
CA THR A 51 -8.13 12.93 -13.21
C THR A 51 -7.42 14.23 -13.51
N LEU A 52 -6.10 14.29 -13.32
CA LEU A 52 -5.24 15.31 -13.90
C LEU A 52 -3.89 14.68 -14.25
N SER A 53 -3.60 14.61 -15.56
CA SER A 53 -2.29 14.27 -16.13
C SER A 53 -1.77 12.86 -15.78
N ASP A 54 -2.42 11.83 -16.33
CA ASP A 54 -2.12 10.38 -16.27
C ASP A 54 -2.02 9.71 -14.89
N ALA A 55 -1.80 10.44 -13.80
CA ALA A 55 -1.94 9.93 -12.45
C ALA A 55 -3.33 10.27 -11.90
N ARG A 56 -4.15 9.24 -11.64
CA ARG A 56 -5.35 9.41 -10.80
C ARG A 56 -4.91 9.46 -9.33
N PHE A 57 -5.74 9.95 -8.42
CA PHE A 57 -5.52 9.80 -6.98
C PHE A 57 -6.83 9.36 -6.31
N VAL A 58 -6.75 8.51 -5.27
CA VAL A 58 -7.91 8.09 -4.46
C VAL A 58 -7.71 8.51 -3.00
N LEU A 59 -8.53 9.43 -2.53
CA LEU A 59 -8.64 9.69 -1.10
C LEU A 59 -9.61 8.70 -0.45
N LEU A 60 -9.09 7.83 0.40
CA LEU A 60 -9.88 7.06 1.36
C LEU A 60 -10.22 7.97 2.56
N THR A 61 -11.35 8.67 2.47
CA THR A 61 -11.92 9.35 3.64
C THR A 61 -12.68 8.32 4.46
N ALA A 62 -12.13 7.92 5.62
CA ALA A 62 -12.91 7.21 6.63
C ALA A 62 -14.20 8.00 6.92
N HIS A 63 -15.32 7.31 7.11
CA HIS A 63 -16.62 7.91 7.46
C HIS A 63 -16.53 8.63 8.82
N ILE A 64 -15.99 9.84 8.82
CA ILE A 64 -16.16 10.81 9.90
C ILE A 64 -17.62 11.25 9.74
N GLY A 65 -18.45 10.96 10.74
CA GLY A 65 -19.91 11.19 10.70
C GLY A 65 -20.27 12.61 10.25
N GLU A 66 -21.49 12.77 9.71
CA GLU A 66 -21.93 14.03 9.10
C GLU A 66 -21.54 15.26 9.94
N PRO A 67 -20.93 16.28 9.32
CA PRO A 67 -20.49 17.47 10.03
C PRO A 67 -21.70 18.15 10.65
N ARG A 68 -21.79 18.10 11.98
CA ARG A 68 -22.91 18.66 12.76
C ARG A 68 -22.90 20.19 12.78
N SER A 69 -21.83 20.83 12.31
CA SER A 69 -21.67 22.29 12.27
C SER A 69 -21.13 22.78 10.92
N GLN A 70 -21.56 23.97 10.48
CA GLN A 70 -20.96 24.66 9.31
C GLN A 70 -19.48 25.00 9.54
N LEU A 71 -19.08 25.29 10.78
CA LEU A 71 -17.68 25.48 11.16
C LEU A 71 -16.82 24.23 10.92
N ASP A 72 -17.42 23.04 10.99
CA ASP A 72 -16.71 21.79 10.72
C ASP A 72 -16.47 21.58 9.22
N ARG A 73 -17.30 22.16 8.34
CA ARG A 73 -17.13 22.03 6.89
C ARG A 73 -15.94 22.82 6.36
N GLU A 74 -15.76 24.06 6.81
CA GLU A 74 -14.62 24.88 6.39
C GLU A 74 -13.31 24.26 6.88
N GLY A 75 -13.23 23.89 8.16
CA GLY A 75 -12.07 23.18 8.71
C GLY A 75 -11.77 21.87 7.99
N TYR A 76 -12.79 21.08 7.67
CA TYR A 76 -12.65 19.86 6.88
C TYR A 76 -12.13 20.13 5.46
N SER A 77 -12.66 21.15 4.77
CA SER A 77 -12.23 21.50 3.42
C SER A 77 -10.77 21.94 3.37
N THR A 78 -10.33 22.80 4.30
CA THR A 78 -8.93 23.24 4.39
C THR A 78 -7.98 22.09 4.75
N ALA A 79 -8.39 21.21 5.67
CA ALA A 79 -7.61 20.03 6.01
C ALA A 79 -7.48 19.08 4.81
N LYS A 80 -8.58 18.83 4.09
CA LYS A 80 -8.60 18.00 2.88
C LYS A 80 -7.68 18.58 1.80
N GLU A 81 -7.79 19.86 1.48
CA GLU A 81 -6.94 20.52 0.48
C GLU A 81 -5.45 20.47 0.86
N SER A 82 -5.13 20.67 2.14
CA SER A 82 -3.75 20.56 2.65
C SER A 82 -3.21 19.13 2.50
N SER A 83 -4.00 18.12 2.85
CA SER A 83 -3.63 16.71 2.69
C SER A 83 -3.47 16.33 1.21
N GLU A 84 -4.37 16.78 0.33
CA GLU A 84 -4.25 16.55 -1.12
C GLU A 84 -2.98 17.18 -1.69
N LYS A 85 -2.66 18.40 -1.27
CA LYS A 85 -1.45 19.10 -1.70
C LYS A 85 -0.19 18.36 -1.23
N GLN A 86 -0.17 17.86 0.01
CA GLN A 86 0.94 17.07 0.53
C GLN A 86 1.07 15.74 -0.20
N ALA A 87 -0.03 15.03 -0.43
CA ALA A 87 -0.06 13.78 -1.20
C ALA A 87 0.52 13.98 -2.61
N ARG A 88 0.10 15.04 -3.31
CA ARG A 88 0.63 15.38 -4.64
C ARG A 88 2.12 15.73 -4.61
N ALA A 89 2.58 16.45 -3.60
CA ALA A 89 3.99 16.82 -3.47
C ALA A 89 4.89 15.59 -3.24
N LEU A 90 4.43 14.63 -2.44
CA LEU A 90 5.14 13.36 -2.23
C LEU A 90 5.08 12.47 -3.47
N ALA A 91 3.90 12.37 -4.10
CA ALA A 91 3.72 11.63 -5.35
C ALA A 91 4.61 12.13 -6.49
N ALA A 92 4.81 13.45 -6.59
CA ALA A 92 5.71 14.03 -7.58
C ALA A 92 7.18 13.65 -7.34
N GLN A 93 7.59 13.39 -6.09
CA GLN A 93 8.97 13.02 -5.76
C GLN A 93 9.29 11.60 -6.21
N TRP A 94 8.53 10.60 -5.74
CA TRP A 94 8.77 9.21 -6.16
C TRP A 94 8.35 8.95 -7.61
N GLY A 95 7.33 9.65 -8.10
CA GLY A 95 6.83 9.50 -9.47
C GLY A 95 7.82 9.95 -10.55
N LYS A 96 8.79 10.81 -10.21
CA LYS A 96 9.80 11.33 -11.15
C LYS A 96 10.58 10.21 -11.82
N PHE A 97 11.09 9.25 -11.04
CA PHE A 97 11.89 8.13 -11.56
C PHE A 97 11.03 7.04 -12.17
N LEU A 98 9.81 6.87 -11.67
CA LEU A 98 8.86 5.90 -12.18
C LEU A 98 8.37 6.25 -13.59
N LEU A 99 8.18 7.54 -13.90
CA LEU A 99 7.65 8.02 -15.18
C LEU A 99 8.75 8.39 -16.21
N ASP A 100 10.01 8.08 -15.89
CA ASP A 100 11.15 8.25 -16.81
C ASP A 100 11.73 6.89 -17.17
N PRO A 101 11.49 6.38 -18.40
CA PRO A 101 11.96 5.05 -18.80
C PRO A 101 13.48 4.95 -18.88
N GLN A 102 14.22 6.07 -18.83
CA GLN A 102 15.67 6.12 -18.84
C GLN A 102 16.27 6.52 -17.48
N ALA A 103 15.45 6.57 -16.43
CA ALA A 103 15.93 6.84 -15.08
C ALA A 103 17.01 5.83 -14.64
N PRO A 104 18.07 6.29 -13.95
CA PRO A 104 19.07 5.40 -13.37
C PRO A 104 18.43 4.48 -12.32
N TYR A 105 18.91 3.25 -12.20
CA TYR A 105 18.41 2.25 -11.25
C TYR A 105 19.50 1.71 -10.32
N ASP A 106 20.57 2.48 -10.11
CA ASP A 106 21.54 2.19 -9.05
C ASP A 106 20.91 2.35 -7.65
N ALA A 107 21.63 1.88 -6.63
CA ALA A 107 21.12 1.85 -5.26
C ALA A 107 20.72 3.24 -4.73
N ASP A 108 21.42 4.30 -5.16
CA ASP A 108 21.12 5.67 -4.73
C ASP A 108 19.81 6.14 -5.36
N ALA A 109 19.64 5.94 -6.67
CA ALA A 109 18.41 6.27 -7.39
C ALA A 109 17.18 5.50 -6.87
N LEU A 110 17.35 4.21 -6.55
CA LEU A 110 16.29 3.41 -5.94
C LEU A 110 15.91 3.94 -4.55
N THR A 111 16.89 4.35 -3.74
CA THR A 111 16.64 4.98 -2.43
C THR A 111 15.86 6.28 -2.57
N GLU A 112 16.20 7.12 -3.57
CA GLU A 112 15.46 8.35 -3.87
C GLU A 112 13.99 8.12 -4.27
N THR A 113 13.64 6.92 -4.73
CA THR A 113 12.24 6.52 -5.01
C THR A 113 11.56 5.98 -3.76
N VAL A 114 12.27 5.16 -2.98
CA VAL A 114 11.74 4.44 -1.82
C VAL A 114 11.49 5.36 -0.63
N ASP A 115 12.39 6.30 -0.34
CA ASP A 115 12.26 7.20 0.82
C ASP A 115 10.98 8.05 0.78
N PRO A 116 10.68 8.81 -0.29
CA PRO A 116 9.43 9.56 -0.37
C PRO A 116 8.19 8.66 -0.46
N LEU A 117 8.33 7.44 -0.98
CA LEU A 117 7.25 6.46 -1.00
C LEU A 117 6.87 6.01 0.42
N PHE A 118 7.86 5.67 1.25
CA PHE A 118 7.63 5.31 2.65
C PHE A 118 7.13 6.49 3.48
N ASP A 119 7.60 7.73 3.23
CA ASP A 119 7.03 8.92 3.87
C ASP A 119 5.54 9.08 3.51
N ALA A 120 5.16 8.88 2.24
CA ALA A 120 3.77 8.90 1.82
C ALA A 120 2.94 7.80 2.49
N LEU A 121 3.43 6.55 2.49
CA LEU A 121 2.74 5.41 3.11
C LEU A 121 2.53 5.62 4.61
N SER A 122 3.55 6.07 5.33
CA SER A 122 3.50 6.24 6.78
C SER A 122 2.58 7.39 7.21
N ARG A 123 2.51 8.46 6.42
CA ARG A 123 1.74 9.68 6.76
C ARG A 123 0.31 9.66 6.25
N LEU A 124 0.08 9.06 5.09
CA LEU A 124 -1.19 9.15 4.36
C LEU A 124 -1.84 7.78 4.10
N GLY A 125 -1.10 6.69 4.32
CA GLY A 125 -1.57 5.33 4.10
C GLY A 125 -1.51 4.86 2.64
N ALA A 126 -1.96 3.63 2.40
CA ALA A 126 -1.89 2.97 1.09
C ALA A 126 -2.67 3.68 -0.02
N GLY A 127 -3.74 4.42 0.33
CA GLY A 127 -4.52 5.20 -0.64
C GLY A 127 -3.79 6.40 -1.22
N ALA A 128 -2.67 6.83 -0.61
CA ALA A 128 -1.87 7.94 -1.12
C ALA A 128 -1.10 7.61 -2.40
N ILE A 129 -0.95 6.31 -2.70
CA ILE A 129 -0.30 5.81 -3.90
C ILE A 129 -1.38 5.37 -4.85
N ASP A 130 -1.38 5.90 -6.06
CA ASP A 130 -2.28 5.48 -7.12
C ASP A 130 -1.44 5.06 -8.32
N LEU A 131 -1.59 3.80 -8.71
CA LEU A 131 -0.81 3.19 -9.79
C LEU A 131 -1.64 2.95 -11.05
N ARG A 132 -2.85 3.52 -11.13
CA ARG A 132 -3.74 3.38 -12.29
C ARG A 132 -3.27 4.22 -13.46
N GLY A 133 -3.47 3.72 -14.69
CA GLY A 133 -3.22 4.51 -15.91
C GLY A 133 -1.74 4.66 -16.26
N LEU A 134 -0.86 3.87 -15.64
CA LEU A 134 0.55 3.83 -16.02
C LEU A 134 0.71 3.21 -17.40
N SER A 135 1.51 3.86 -18.26
CA SER A 135 1.84 3.35 -19.59
C SER A 135 3.17 2.58 -19.54
N PRO A 136 3.23 1.35 -20.08
CA PRO A 136 4.47 0.56 -20.09
C PRO A 136 5.57 1.17 -20.95
N GLU A 137 5.24 2.08 -21.87
CA GLU A 137 6.20 2.82 -22.69
C GLU A 137 6.87 3.96 -21.92
N ARG A 138 6.20 4.49 -20.89
CA ARG A 138 6.68 5.63 -20.09
C ARG A 138 7.19 5.22 -18.72
N ALA A 139 6.79 4.05 -18.23
CA ALA A 139 7.22 3.56 -16.94
C ALA A 139 8.65 3.00 -16.99
N ASN A 140 9.40 3.21 -15.91
CA ASN A 140 10.62 2.47 -15.63
C ASN A 140 10.27 1.17 -14.89
N GLY A 141 10.61 0.02 -15.48
CA GLY A 141 10.25 -1.28 -14.94
C GLY A 141 10.85 -1.58 -13.56
N VAL A 142 12.09 -1.14 -13.31
CA VAL A 142 12.81 -1.42 -12.06
C VAL A 142 12.27 -0.57 -10.91
N HIS A 143 12.10 0.73 -11.12
CA HIS A 143 11.49 1.61 -10.12
C HIS A 143 10.07 1.20 -9.79
N LEU A 144 9.29 0.81 -10.80
CA LEU A 144 7.93 0.32 -10.59
C LEU A 144 7.92 -1.00 -9.79
N ALA A 145 8.84 -1.93 -10.08
CA ALA A 145 9.00 -3.16 -9.31
C ALA A 145 9.31 -2.89 -7.83
N VAL A 146 10.14 -1.89 -7.54
CA VAL A 146 10.46 -1.47 -6.16
C VAL A 146 9.23 -0.89 -5.45
N VAL A 147 8.44 -0.05 -6.14
CA VAL A 147 7.17 0.47 -5.60
C VAL A 147 6.18 -0.67 -5.31
N LEU A 148 6.07 -1.64 -6.22
CA LEU A 148 5.20 -2.81 -6.04
C LEU A 148 5.63 -3.67 -4.83
N ARG A 149 6.94 -3.88 -4.64
CA ARG A 149 7.47 -4.59 -3.46
C ARG A 149 7.14 -3.85 -2.17
N ALA A 150 7.36 -2.54 -2.13
CA ALA A 150 7.08 -1.71 -0.96
C ALA A 150 5.59 -1.70 -0.59
N THR A 151 4.70 -1.84 -1.58
CA THR A 151 3.24 -1.84 -1.40
C THR A 151 2.60 -3.23 -1.34
N PHE A 152 3.40 -4.30 -1.41
CA PHE A 152 2.88 -5.68 -1.52
C PHE A 152 1.98 -6.09 -0.35
N SER A 153 2.30 -5.66 0.87
CA SER A 153 1.51 -5.95 2.08
C SER A 153 0.17 -5.19 2.12
N THR A 154 0.04 -4.12 1.35
CA THR A 154 -1.16 -3.27 1.25
C THR A 154 -1.78 -3.29 -0.14
N ARG A 155 -1.45 -4.27 -0.98
CA ARG A 155 -1.87 -4.32 -2.40
C ARG A 155 -3.38 -4.18 -2.60
N GLU A 156 -4.18 -4.74 -1.70
CA GLU A 156 -5.66 -4.68 -1.75
C GLU A 156 -6.19 -3.26 -1.51
N LEU A 157 -5.40 -2.40 -0.86
CA LEU A 157 -5.73 -1.02 -0.54
C LEU A 157 -5.09 -0.02 -1.51
N THR A 158 -4.15 -0.45 -2.36
CA THR A 158 -3.44 0.39 -3.32
C THR A 158 -4.17 0.35 -4.68
N PRO A 159 -4.80 1.46 -5.11
CA PRO A 159 -5.50 1.51 -6.39
C PRO A 159 -4.58 1.19 -7.58
N GLY A 160 -5.02 0.28 -8.45
CA GLY A 160 -4.29 -0.07 -9.68
C GLY A 160 -3.11 -1.00 -9.49
N TRP A 161 -2.96 -1.63 -8.32
CA TRP A 161 -1.80 -2.48 -8.03
C TRP A 161 -1.60 -3.62 -9.05
N ASP A 162 -2.66 -4.37 -9.37
CA ASP A 162 -2.58 -5.48 -10.34
C ASP A 162 -2.29 -4.99 -11.77
N GLU A 163 -2.90 -3.87 -12.18
CA GLU A 163 -2.63 -3.22 -13.47
C GLU A 163 -1.16 -2.81 -13.57
N ALA A 164 -0.64 -2.22 -12.50
CA ALA A 164 0.74 -1.78 -12.41
C ALA A 164 1.73 -2.94 -12.42
N LEU A 165 1.39 -4.11 -11.87
CA LEU A 165 2.19 -5.32 -11.99
C LEU A 165 2.34 -5.77 -13.45
N GLU A 166 1.27 -5.75 -14.22
CA GLU A 166 1.32 -6.05 -15.66
C GLU A 166 2.11 -4.99 -16.45
N VAL A 167 2.00 -3.72 -16.06
CA VAL A 167 2.80 -2.62 -16.65
C VAL A 167 4.29 -2.83 -16.34
N ALA A 168 4.64 -3.23 -15.12
CA ALA A 168 6.01 -3.52 -14.73
C ALA A 168 6.62 -4.64 -15.56
N ARG A 169 5.90 -5.76 -15.75
CA ARG A 169 6.35 -6.86 -16.60
C ARG A 169 6.65 -6.40 -18.02
N LYS A 170 5.72 -5.64 -18.63
CA LYS A 170 5.90 -5.12 -20.00
C LYS A 170 7.08 -4.15 -20.10
N ALA A 171 7.25 -3.27 -19.11
CA ALA A 171 8.37 -2.32 -19.08
C ALA A 171 9.72 -3.03 -18.90
N LEU A 172 9.80 -4.06 -18.05
CA LEU A 172 11.00 -4.89 -17.87
C LEU A 172 11.35 -5.67 -19.14
N GLN A 173 10.35 -6.25 -19.81
CA GLN A 173 10.53 -6.95 -21.08
C GLN A 173 11.04 -6.01 -22.19
N ARG A 174 10.52 -4.78 -22.26
CA ARG A 174 11.00 -3.73 -23.18
C ARG A 174 12.49 -3.45 -22.99
N ASP A 175 12.95 -3.40 -21.74
CA ASP A 175 14.34 -3.08 -21.40
C ASP A 175 15.25 -4.32 -21.36
N HIS A 176 14.73 -5.49 -21.76
CA HIS A 176 15.43 -6.78 -21.73
C HIS A 176 15.96 -7.18 -20.34
N LEU A 177 15.24 -6.79 -19.28
CA LEU A 177 15.55 -7.15 -17.90
C LEU A 177 14.79 -8.42 -17.49
N ASP A 178 15.40 -9.23 -16.61
CA ASP A 178 14.77 -10.45 -16.10
C ASP A 178 13.62 -10.10 -15.12
N GLU A 179 12.40 -10.40 -15.54
CA GLU A 179 11.20 -10.19 -14.73
C GLU A 179 11.22 -11.00 -13.43
N THR A 180 11.84 -12.18 -13.44
CA THR A 180 11.90 -13.06 -12.28
C THR A 180 12.70 -12.42 -11.16
N ASP A 181 13.84 -11.81 -11.50
CA ASP A 181 14.74 -11.14 -10.55
C ASP A 181 14.17 -9.80 -10.07
N ALA A 182 13.61 -9.00 -10.98
CA ALA A 182 13.00 -7.72 -10.62
C ALA A 182 11.71 -7.88 -9.82
N LEU A 183 10.93 -8.94 -10.04
CA LEU A 183 9.63 -9.17 -9.40
C LEU A 183 9.61 -10.30 -8.36
N VAL A 184 10.78 -10.77 -7.89
CA VAL A 184 10.88 -11.84 -6.86
C VAL A 184 9.89 -11.60 -5.72
N GLY A 185 9.11 -12.64 -5.41
CA GLY A 185 8.16 -12.67 -4.29
C GLY A 185 6.80 -12.03 -4.56
N MET A 186 6.56 -11.51 -5.77
CA MET A 186 5.28 -10.92 -6.18
C MET A 186 4.52 -11.73 -7.24
N ILE A 187 5.17 -12.75 -7.80
CA ILE A 187 4.65 -13.70 -8.79
C ILE A 187 4.56 -15.11 -8.22
#